data_AF-A0A7Y2GKB0-F1
#
_entry.id   AF-A0A7Y2GKB0-F1
#
_cell.length_a   1.000
_cell.length_b   1.000
_cell.length_c   1.000
_cell.angle_alpha   90.00
_cell.angle_beta   90.00
_cell.angle_gamma   90.00
#
_symmetry.space_group_name_H-M   'P 1'
#
loop_
_entity.id
_entity.type
_entity.pdbx_description
1 polymer ?
#
loop_
_entity_poly.entity_id
_entity_poly.type
_entity_poly.pdbx_seq_one_letter_code
_entity_poly.pdbx_strand_id
1 'polypeptide(L)'
;MGAVTTALSPDIDRAVLGVPGINYSTLLNRSIDFDIYQTILDPAYPDKLVQAQVLLLFQMLWDRGEGNGYVAYFNDPLPGMNQKTALLHLALGDHQVANVAADVMARSLDAAVVWPAVAPGRSTDVEPFWGIDRIPSYPYVGSATVMWDSGSPLPPITNTSNHTGDDPHSDPRTEPAAVTQLAHFLRTGEVIDTCGGMPCTATP
;
A
#
# COMPACT_ATOMS: atom_id res chain seq x y z
N MET A 1 -10.11 5.21 0.20
CA MET A 1 -11.23 4.73 -0.65
C MET A 1 -10.97 4.84 -2.16
N GLY A 2 -9.76 5.15 -2.63
CA GLY A 2 -9.48 5.26 -4.07
C GLY A 2 -9.74 3.97 -4.85
N ALA A 3 -9.35 2.82 -4.30
CA ALA A 3 -9.55 1.52 -4.94
C ALA A 3 -11.03 1.22 -5.27
N VAL A 4 -11.94 1.51 -4.34
CA VAL A 4 -13.40 1.30 -4.53
C VAL A 4 -13.92 2.19 -5.67
N THR A 5 -13.55 3.47 -5.65
CA THR A 5 -13.97 4.43 -6.68
C THR A 5 -13.50 3.98 -8.07
N THR A 6 -12.26 3.52 -8.19
CA THR A 6 -11.72 3.05 -9.47
C THR A 6 -12.37 1.75 -9.94
N ALA A 7 -12.55 0.78 -9.03
CA ALA A 7 -13.18 -0.50 -9.35
C ALA A 7 -14.61 -0.35 -9.87
N LEU A 8 -15.36 0.62 -9.32
CA LEU A 8 -16.78 0.81 -9.63
C LEU A 8 -17.06 1.86 -10.70
N SER A 9 -16.06 2.64 -11.13
CA SER A 9 -16.27 3.72 -12.07
C SER A 9 -16.23 3.21 -13.52
N PRO A 10 -17.21 3.56 -14.37
CA PRO A 10 -17.12 3.31 -15.80
C PRO A 10 -16.11 4.22 -16.51
N ASP A 11 -15.72 5.33 -15.88
CA ASP A 11 -14.92 6.40 -16.50
C ASP A 11 -13.46 6.43 -16.02
N ILE A 12 -13.15 5.73 -14.91
CA ILE A 12 -11.81 5.70 -14.31
C ILE A 12 -11.20 4.33 -14.50
N ASP A 13 -10.24 4.22 -15.41
CA ASP A 13 -9.54 2.95 -15.69
C ASP A 13 -8.18 2.85 -14.98
N ARG A 14 -7.66 3.98 -14.49
CA ARG A 14 -6.31 4.08 -13.93
C ARG A 14 -6.33 4.88 -12.64
N ALA A 15 -5.62 4.42 -11.63
CA ALA A 15 -5.46 5.14 -10.38
C ALA A 15 -4.04 5.08 -9.84
N VAL A 16 -3.60 6.16 -9.22
CA VAL A 16 -2.45 6.14 -8.34
C VAL A 16 -2.98 6.16 -6.91
N LEU A 17 -2.56 5.18 -6.12
CA LEU A 17 -2.97 5.03 -4.74
C LEU A 17 -1.73 5.31 -3.87
N GLY A 18 -1.72 6.48 -3.25
CA GLY A 18 -0.65 6.90 -2.34
C GLY A 18 -0.85 6.28 -0.96
N VAL A 19 0.25 5.73 -0.43
CA VAL A 19 0.36 5.03 0.84
C VAL A 19 -0.84 4.12 1.12
N PRO A 20 -1.14 3.18 0.22
CA PRO A 20 -2.37 2.39 0.32
C PRO A 20 -2.17 1.18 1.22
N GLY A 21 -3.25 0.74 1.85
CA GLY A 21 -3.35 -0.55 2.51
C GLY A 21 -4.76 -1.07 2.36
N ILE A 22 -4.90 -2.38 2.20
CA ILE A 22 -6.17 -3.07 2.36
C ILE A 22 -6.18 -3.78 3.72
N ASN A 23 -7.19 -4.57 4.06
CA ASN A 23 -7.18 -5.42 5.25
C ASN A 23 -6.81 -4.73 6.59
N TYR A 24 -7.64 -3.75 7.02
CA TYR A 24 -7.64 -3.16 8.37
C TYR A 24 -7.48 -4.16 9.51
N SER A 25 -8.00 -5.38 9.37
CA SER A 25 -7.81 -6.48 10.33
C SER A 25 -6.35 -6.77 10.70
N THR A 26 -5.41 -6.48 9.81
CA THR A 26 -3.97 -6.64 10.08
C THR A 26 -3.20 -5.31 10.11
N LEU A 27 -3.81 -4.23 9.64
CA LEU A 27 -3.21 -2.90 9.62
C LEU A 27 -3.42 -2.16 10.95
N LEU A 28 -4.61 -2.23 11.55
CA LEU A 28 -5.00 -1.30 12.61
C LEU A 28 -4.07 -1.33 13.82
N ASN A 29 -3.73 -2.50 14.37
CA ASN A 29 -2.77 -2.56 15.50
C ASN A 29 -1.34 -2.11 15.13
N ARG A 30 -1.04 -1.93 13.83
CA ARG A 30 0.25 -1.44 13.31
C ARG A 30 0.19 0.03 12.87
N SER A 31 -0.92 0.71 13.13
CA SER A 31 -1.13 2.11 12.75
C SER A 31 -1.17 2.99 13.99
N ILE A 32 -0.39 4.07 14.00
CA ILE A 32 -0.43 5.09 15.05
C ILE A 32 -1.82 5.74 15.16
N ASP A 33 -2.58 5.79 14.05
CA ASP A 33 -3.95 6.32 14.05
C ASP A 33 -4.91 5.46 14.87
N PHE A 34 -4.54 4.20 15.12
CA PHE A 34 -5.35 3.30 15.93
C PHE A 34 -5.12 3.46 17.43
N ASP A 35 -4.07 4.13 17.87
CA ASP A 35 -3.71 4.26 19.29
C ASP A 35 -4.86 4.76 20.16
N ILE A 36 -5.56 5.80 19.69
CA ILE A 36 -6.68 6.39 20.42
C ILE A 36 -7.81 5.37 20.58
N TYR A 37 -8.10 4.59 19.55
CA TYR A 37 -9.13 3.55 19.60
C TYR A 37 -8.68 2.34 20.44
N GLN A 38 -7.38 2.06 20.46
CA GLN A 38 -6.79 1.04 21.31
C GLN A 38 -7.05 1.32 22.80
N THR A 39 -7.09 2.60 23.21
CA THR A 39 -7.45 2.99 24.59
C THR A 39 -8.89 2.62 24.99
N ILE A 40 -9.78 2.42 24.02
CA ILE A 40 -11.16 1.98 24.23
C ILE A 40 -11.24 0.45 24.21
N LEU A 41 -10.52 -0.20 23.26
CA LEU A 41 -10.51 -1.66 23.13
C LEU A 41 -9.86 -2.35 24.32
N ASP A 42 -8.77 -1.80 24.87
CA ASP A 42 -8.01 -2.44 25.95
C ASP A 42 -8.80 -2.71 27.24
N PRO A 43 -9.57 -1.75 27.79
CA PRO A 43 -10.41 -2.03 28.96
C PRO A 43 -11.64 -2.89 28.63
N ALA A 44 -12.22 -2.77 27.42
CA ALA A 44 -13.42 -3.52 27.04
C ALA A 44 -13.12 -4.99 26.71
N TYR A 45 -11.97 -5.25 26.08
CA TYR A 45 -11.50 -6.54 25.63
C TYR A 45 -10.01 -6.71 25.97
N PRO A 46 -9.65 -7.07 27.22
CA PRO A 46 -8.24 -7.13 27.64
C PRO A 46 -7.42 -8.21 26.92
N ASP A 47 -8.08 -9.27 26.45
CA ASP A 47 -7.43 -10.32 25.67
C ASP A 47 -7.20 -9.86 24.22
N LYS A 48 -5.93 -9.76 23.82
CA LYS A 48 -5.53 -9.36 22.47
C LYS A 48 -6.00 -10.33 21.39
N LEU A 49 -6.20 -11.61 21.70
CA LEU A 49 -6.80 -12.57 20.76
C LEU A 49 -8.26 -12.21 20.49
N VAL A 50 -9.01 -11.83 21.52
CA VAL A 50 -10.40 -11.38 21.36
C VAL A 50 -10.46 -10.07 20.57
N GLN A 51 -9.55 -9.13 20.82
CA GLN A 51 -9.46 -7.91 20.01
C GLN A 51 -9.23 -8.23 18.52
N ALA A 52 -8.29 -9.13 18.20
CA ALA A 52 -8.05 -9.54 16.82
C ALA A 52 -9.29 -10.15 16.17
N GLN A 53 -10.06 -10.96 16.91
CA GLN A 53 -11.34 -11.49 16.42
C GLN A 53 -12.37 -10.38 16.15
N VAL A 54 -12.51 -9.40 17.04
CA VAL A 54 -13.40 -8.25 16.84
C VAL A 54 -13.00 -7.46 15.59
N LEU A 55 -11.71 -7.18 15.40
CA LEU A 55 -11.21 -6.46 14.22
C LEU A 55 -11.46 -7.24 12.92
N LEU A 56 -11.33 -8.58 12.94
CA LEU A 56 -11.68 -9.43 11.81
C LEU A 56 -13.19 -9.38 11.49
N LEU A 57 -14.05 -9.32 12.51
CA LEU A 57 -15.50 -9.15 12.30
C LEU A 57 -15.84 -7.78 11.71
N PHE A 58 -15.18 -6.71 12.17
CA PHE A 58 -15.34 -5.37 11.59
C PHE A 58 -14.82 -5.29 10.16
N GLN A 59 -13.73 -6.00 9.84
CA GLN A 59 -13.25 -6.08 8.46
C GLN A 59 -14.36 -6.56 7.52
N MET A 60 -15.08 -7.63 7.84
CA MET A 60 -16.17 -8.13 6.99
C MET A 60 -17.28 -7.10 6.76
N LEU A 61 -17.54 -6.23 7.75
CA LEU A 61 -18.49 -5.13 7.58
C LEU A 61 -17.93 -4.06 6.66
N TRP A 62 -16.67 -3.67 6.85
CA TRP A 62 -16.01 -2.63 6.06
C TRP A 62 -15.70 -3.05 4.63
N ASP A 63 -15.44 -4.33 4.37
CA ASP A 63 -15.18 -4.90 3.03
C ASP A 63 -16.22 -4.46 1.99
N ARG A 64 -17.46 -4.17 2.45
CA ARG A 64 -18.55 -3.66 1.61
C ARG A 64 -18.30 -2.27 1.02
N GLY A 65 -17.33 -1.52 1.53
CA GLY A 65 -17.06 -0.14 1.15
C GLY A 65 -15.60 0.29 1.19
N GLU A 66 -14.64 -0.62 1.39
CA GLU A 66 -13.21 -0.31 1.33
C GLU A 66 -12.43 -1.19 0.33
N GLY A 67 -11.11 -1.00 0.22
CA GLY A 67 -10.31 -1.60 -0.86
C GLY A 67 -10.27 -3.14 -0.84
N ASN A 68 -10.23 -3.77 0.32
CA ASN A 68 -10.11 -5.23 0.46
C ASN A 68 -11.23 -5.99 -0.28
N GLY A 69 -12.46 -5.46 -0.27
CA GLY A 69 -13.58 -6.05 -1.01
C GLY A 69 -13.62 -5.77 -2.52
N TYR A 70 -12.78 -4.85 -3.03
CA TYR A 70 -12.91 -4.32 -4.39
C TYR A 70 -11.66 -4.45 -5.27
N VAL A 71 -10.48 -4.65 -4.69
CA VAL A 71 -9.23 -4.76 -5.47
C VAL A 71 -9.23 -5.91 -6.47
N ALA A 72 -9.96 -7.00 -6.19
CA ALA A 72 -10.11 -8.11 -7.13
C ALA A 72 -10.76 -7.68 -8.46
N TYR A 73 -11.63 -6.66 -8.44
CA TYR A 73 -12.28 -6.14 -9.65
C TYR A 73 -11.35 -5.30 -10.53
N PHE A 74 -10.10 -5.09 -10.14
CA PHE A 74 -9.12 -4.54 -11.07
C PHE A 74 -8.72 -5.58 -12.12
N ASN A 75 -8.60 -6.85 -11.70
CA ASN A 75 -8.19 -7.97 -12.54
C ASN A 75 -9.38 -8.70 -13.17
N ASP A 76 -10.52 -8.72 -12.47
CA ASP A 76 -11.80 -9.27 -12.95
C ASP A 76 -12.91 -8.21 -12.89
N PRO A 77 -12.97 -7.25 -13.83
CA PRO A 77 -13.91 -6.14 -13.77
C PRO A 77 -15.38 -6.58 -13.75
N LEU A 78 -16.21 -5.81 -13.05
CA LEU A 78 -17.66 -6.01 -13.07
C LEU A 78 -18.24 -5.91 -14.51
N PRO A 79 -19.37 -6.58 -14.80
CA PRO A 79 -19.99 -6.52 -16.12
C PRO A 79 -20.18 -5.09 -16.64
N GLY A 80 -19.61 -4.80 -17.81
CA GLY A 80 -19.68 -3.48 -18.45
C GLY A 80 -18.61 -2.48 -17.99
N MET A 81 -17.70 -2.86 -17.09
CA MET A 81 -16.53 -2.06 -16.72
C MET A 81 -15.31 -2.43 -17.58
N ASN A 82 -14.44 -1.45 -17.85
CA ASN A 82 -13.15 -1.72 -18.46
C ASN A 82 -12.17 -2.31 -17.44
N GLN A 83 -11.07 -2.90 -17.95
CA GLN A 83 -9.92 -3.28 -17.13
C GLN A 83 -9.38 -2.10 -16.34
N LYS A 84 -9.03 -2.32 -15.07
CA LYS A 84 -8.44 -1.29 -14.21
C LYS A 84 -6.96 -1.58 -13.97
N THR A 85 -6.17 -0.52 -13.81
CA THR A 85 -4.78 -0.64 -13.34
C THR A 85 -4.48 0.36 -12.24
N ALA A 86 -3.58 -0.02 -11.34
CA ALA A 86 -3.18 0.81 -10.20
C ALA A 86 -1.66 0.93 -10.07
N LEU A 87 -1.18 2.15 -9.83
CA LEU A 87 0.17 2.41 -9.35
C LEU A 87 0.10 2.68 -7.85
N LEU A 88 0.77 1.85 -7.06
CA LEU A 88 0.86 1.97 -5.61
C LEU A 88 2.17 2.69 -5.26
N HIS A 89 2.07 3.82 -4.57
CA HIS A 89 3.23 4.52 -4.02
C HIS A 89 3.24 4.33 -2.51
N LEU A 90 4.18 3.55 -2.00
CA LEU A 90 4.30 3.22 -0.58
C LEU A 90 5.41 4.08 0.05
N ALA A 91 5.29 4.35 1.35
CA ALA A 91 6.36 4.95 2.15
C ALA A 91 6.97 3.87 3.05
N LEU A 92 8.29 3.68 3.01
CA LEU A 92 8.96 2.67 3.83
C LEU A 92 8.95 3.10 5.30
N GLY A 93 8.38 2.27 6.17
CA GLY A 93 8.31 2.56 7.60
C GLY A 93 7.17 3.50 8.01
N ASP A 94 6.20 3.73 7.11
CA ASP A 94 4.98 4.50 7.35
C ASP A 94 4.32 4.17 8.71
N HIS A 95 4.05 5.21 9.51
CA HIS A 95 3.48 5.05 10.85
C HIS A 95 1.97 4.79 10.81
N GLN A 96 1.29 5.20 9.74
CA GLN A 96 -0.16 5.15 9.59
C GLN A 96 -0.60 3.90 8.82
N VAL A 97 0.15 3.48 7.81
CA VAL A 97 -0.21 2.37 6.92
C VAL A 97 0.91 1.34 6.85
N ALA A 98 0.73 0.22 7.54
CA ALA A 98 1.73 -0.85 7.56
C ALA A 98 2.01 -1.40 6.15
N ASN A 99 3.28 -1.41 5.73
CA ASN A 99 3.69 -1.85 4.39
C ASN A 99 3.21 -3.27 4.04
N VAL A 100 3.11 -4.17 5.03
CA VAL A 100 2.56 -5.53 4.83
C VAL A 100 1.13 -5.52 4.29
N ALA A 101 0.29 -4.55 4.67
CA ALA A 101 -1.06 -4.40 4.13
C ALA A 101 -1.05 -3.88 2.68
N ALA A 102 -0.08 -3.04 2.35
CA ALA A 102 0.17 -2.59 0.99
C ALA A 102 0.67 -3.73 0.09
N ASP A 103 1.49 -4.65 0.62
CA ASP A 103 1.95 -5.83 -0.12
C ASP A 103 0.80 -6.81 -0.40
N VAL A 104 -0.14 -6.97 0.54
CA VAL A 104 -1.37 -7.74 0.31
C VAL A 104 -2.17 -7.12 -0.83
N MET A 105 -2.25 -5.78 -0.89
CA MET A 105 -2.87 -5.07 -1.99
C MET A 105 -2.14 -5.28 -3.32
N ALA A 106 -0.81 -5.16 -3.35
CA ALA A 106 -0.01 -5.38 -4.54
C ALA A 106 -0.22 -6.80 -5.11
N ARG A 107 -0.20 -7.83 -4.25
CA ARG A 107 -0.49 -9.22 -4.64
C ARG A 107 -1.91 -9.38 -5.17
N SER A 108 -2.89 -8.75 -4.54
CA SER A 108 -4.30 -8.86 -4.96
C SER A 108 -4.58 -8.17 -6.29
N LEU A 109 -3.74 -7.21 -6.68
CA LEU A 109 -3.82 -6.47 -7.94
C LEU A 109 -2.97 -7.09 -9.05
N ASP A 110 -2.29 -8.22 -8.81
CA ASP A 110 -1.24 -8.76 -9.69
C ASP A 110 -0.22 -7.68 -10.10
N ALA A 111 0.12 -6.78 -9.16
CA ALA A 111 1.01 -5.66 -9.41
C ALA A 111 2.47 -6.14 -9.48
N ALA A 112 3.27 -5.51 -10.35
CA ALA A 112 4.72 -5.74 -10.40
C ALA A 112 5.49 -4.69 -9.57
N VAL A 113 6.57 -5.08 -8.91
CA VAL A 113 7.40 -4.19 -8.08
C VAL A 113 8.56 -3.60 -8.87
N VAL A 114 8.81 -2.29 -8.70
CA VAL A 114 10.04 -1.63 -9.13
C VAL A 114 11.23 -2.28 -8.44
N TRP A 115 12.27 -2.65 -9.19
CA TRP A 115 13.44 -3.33 -8.62
C TRP A 115 14.77 -2.64 -8.98
N PRO A 116 15.71 -2.46 -8.02
CA PRO A 116 15.63 -2.84 -6.60
C PRO A 116 14.60 -2.00 -5.82
N ALA A 117 13.77 -2.65 -4.99
CA ALA A 117 12.64 -1.98 -4.35
C ALA A 117 13.06 -1.09 -3.17
N VAL A 118 14.09 -1.50 -2.42
CA VAL A 118 14.66 -0.80 -1.27
C VAL A 118 16.18 -0.95 -1.28
N ALA A 119 16.90 -0.05 -0.60
CA ALA A 119 18.35 -0.15 -0.48
C ALA A 119 18.80 -1.39 0.34
N PRO A 120 20.05 -1.87 0.18
CA PRO A 120 20.56 -2.98 0.98
C PRO A 120 20.39 -2.73 2.49
N GLY A 121 19.83 -3.70 3.20
CA GLY A 121 19.56 -3.60 4.65
C GLY A 121 18.30 -2.79 5.02
N ARG A 122 17.54 -2.29 4.05
CA ARG A 122 16.29 -1.54 4.26
C ARG A 122 15.03 -2.42 4.15
N SER A 123 15.11 -3.65 4.64
CA SER A 123 13.97 -4.54 4.87
C SER A 123 14.31 -5.53 5.99
N THR A 124 13.31 -5.87 6.79
CA THR A 124 13.37 -6.93 7.81
C THR A 124 12.79 -8.25 7.32
N ASP A 125 12.24 -8.29 6.10
CA ASP A 125 11.63 -9.48 5.54
C ASP A 125 12.67 -10.53 5.19
N VAL A 126 12.30 -11.81 5.37
CA VAL A 126 13.10 -12.94 4.86
C VAL A 126 13.17 -12.89 3.33
N GLU A 127 12.06 -12.56 2.69
CA GLU A 127 11.95 -12.35 1.25
C GLU A 127 11.19 -11.03 1.01
N PRO A 128 11.91 -9.93 0.76
CA PRO A 128 11.29 -8.64 0.48
C PRO A 128 10.36 -8.73 -0.73
N PHE A 129 9.14 -8.21 -0.59
CA PHE A 129 8.09 -8.25 -1.62
C PHE A 129 7.69 -9.68 -2.04
N TRP A 130 7.67 -10.62 -1.07
CA TRP A 130 7.27 -12.01 -1.29
C TRP A 130 5.99 -12.13 -2.14
N GLY A 131 6.07 -12.93 -3.20
CA GLY A 131 4.95 -13.20 -4.09
C GLY A 131 4.55 -12.04 -5.00
N ILE A 132 5.40 -11.02 -5.17
CA ILE A 132 5.20 -9.90 -6.08
C ILE A 132 6.28 -9.94 -7.16
N ASP A 133 5.88 -10.07 -8.42
CA ASP A 133 6.81 -10.14 -9.55
C ASP A 133 7.54 -8.81 -9.76
N ARG A 134 8.79 -8.88 -10.22
CA ARG A 134 9.58 -7.67 -10.54
C ARG A 134 9.18 -7.13 -11.91
N ILE A 135 9.18 -5.81 -12.07
CA ILE A 135 9.09 -5.19 -13.39
C ILE A 135 10.28 -5.65 -14.25
N PRO A 136 10.04 -6.28 -15.42
CA PRO A 136 11.12 -6.84 -16.24
C PRO A 136 11.87 -5.78 -17.06
N SER A 137 11.17 -4.72 -17.47
CA SER A 137 11.72 -3.63 -18.28
C SER A 137 10.79 -2.41 -18.25
N TYR A 138 11.34 -1.22 -18.50
CA TYR A 138 10.58 0.02 -18.62
C TYR A 138 10.51 0.50 -20.08
N PRO A 139 9.42 1.17 -20.50
CA PRO A 139 8.18 1.37 -19.74
C PRO A 139 7.43 0.05 -19.52
N TYR A 140 6.75 -0.08 -18.38
CA TYR A 140 5.95 -1.25 -18.01
C TYR A 140 4.47 -0.90 -18.05
N VAL A 141 3.64 -1.75 -18.67
CA VAL A 141 2.18 -1.58 -18.72
C VAL A 141 1.54 -2.58 -17.77
N GLY A 142 0.80 -2.09 -16.77
CA GLY A 142 0.14 -2.93 -15.78
C GLY A 142 0.03 -2.22 -14.43
N SER A 143 -0.52 -2.93 -13.45
CA SER A 143 -0.47 -2.47 -12.05
C SER A 143 0.95 -2.61 -11.51
N ALA A 144 1.39 -1.66 -10.69
CA ALA A 144 2.73 -1.70 -10.11
C ALA A 144 2.78 -1.13 -8.69
N THR A 145 3.82 -1.50 -7.96
CA THR A 145 4.12 -0.95 -6.63
C THR A 145 5.54 -0.38 -6.58
N VAL A 146 5.68 0.76 -5.90
CA VAL A 146 6.94 1.48 -5.72
C VAL A 146 7.07 1.86 -4.27
N MET A 147 8.15 1.39 -3.64
CA MET A 147 8.50 1.76 -2.28
C MET A 147 9.42 2.99 -2.31
N TRP A 148 9.02 4.04 -1.61
CA TRP A 148 9.80 5.26 -1.44
C TRP A 148 10.41 5.28 -0.05
N ASP A 149 11.72 5.45 0.02
CA ASP A 149 12.48 5.50 1.27
C ASP A 149 12.94 6.92 1.58
N SER A 150 12.41 7.53 2.64
CA SER A 150 12.85 8.85 3.15
C SER A 150 13.83 8.75 4.32
N GLY A 151 14.27 7.54 4.67
CA GLY A 151 15.19 7.32 5.78
C GLY A 151 14.53 7.06 7.14
N SER A 152 13.19 6.92 7.20
CA SER A 152 12.49 6.55 8.43
C SER A 152 12.96 5.18 8.94
N PRO A 153 13.04 4.93 10.26
CA PRO A 153 13.32 3.61 10.82
C PRO A 153 12.39 2.53 10.25
N LEU A 154 12.91 1.30 10.11
CA LEU A 154 12.10 0.17 9.65
C LEU A 154 10.97 -0.11 10.65
N PRO A 155 9.77 -0.50 10.17
CA PRO A 155 8.64 -0.75 11.05
C PRO A 155 8.92 -1.95 11.97
N PRO A 156 8.31 -1.99 13.17
CA PRO A 156 8.41 -3.16 14.04
C PRO A 156 7.92 -4.43 13.34
N ILE A 157 8.60 -5.55 13.57
CA ILE A 157 8.16 -6.87 13.07
C ILE A 157 6.96 -7.44 13.87
N THR A 158 6.59 -6.80 14.97
CA THR A 158 5.47 -7.16 15.84
C THR A 158 4.14 -6.57 15.35
N ASN A 159 3.02 -6.98 15.97
CA ASN A 159 1.70 -6.40 15.71
C ASN A 159 1.51 -5.08 16.50
N THR A 160 2.38 -4.10 16.24
CA THR A 160 2.45 -2.82 16.94
C THR A 160 2.78 -1.71 15.95
N SER A 161 2.29 -0.50 16.19
CA SER A 161 2.58 0.69 15.40
C SER A 161 4.05 1.09 15.44
N ASN A 162 4.51 1.72 14.34
CA ASN A 162 5.79 2.43 14.34
C ASN A 162 5.60 3.82 14.95
N HIS A 163 6.53 4.22 15.82
CA HIS A 163 6.55 5.50 16.51
C HIS A 163 7.91 6.19 16.45
N THR A 164 8.88 5.58 15.77
CA THR A 164 10.28 5.99 15.84
C THR A 164 10.66 6.73 14.56
N GLY A 165 11.24 7.92 14.71
CA GLY A 165 11.64 8.75 13.58
C GLY A 165 10.48 9.63 13.07
N ASP A 166 10.70 10.23 11.91
CA ASP A 166 9.68 11.02 11.23
C ASP A 166 8.75 10.09 10.45
N ASP A 167 7.45 10.43 10.44
CA ASP A 167 6.42 9.66 9.73
C ASP A 167 6.48 9.94 8.22
N PRO A 168 6.90 8.97 7.39
CA PRO A 168 7.12 9.21 5.97
C PRO A 168 5.83 9.20 5.14
N HIS A 169 4.65 9.10 5.78
CA HIS A 169 3.36 8.89 5.13
C HIS A 169 3.05 9.88 3.98
N SER A 170 3.54 11.12 4.07
CA SER A 170 3.27 12.14 3.05
C SER A 170 4.38 12.30 2.01
N ASP A 171 5.57 11.79 2.27
CA ASP A 171 6.78 12.08 1.49
C ASP A 171 6.66 11.65 0.02
N PRO A 172 6.11 10.46 -0.33
CA PRO A 172 5.94 10.08 -1.73
C PRO A 172 5.02 11.04 -2.50
N ARG A 173 4.10 11.73 -1.81
CA ARG A 173 3.15 12.66 -2.46
C ARG A 173 3.86 13.92 -2.96
N THR A 174 4.95 14.32 -2.32
CA THR A 174 5.69 15.56 -2.61
C THR A 174 6.99 15.32 -3.34
N GLU A 175 7.49 14.08 -3.38
CA GLU A 175 8.72 13.71 -4.09
C GLU A 175 8.59 13.95 -5.61
N PRO A 176 9.41 14.84 -6.22
CA PRO A 176 9.32 15.16 -7.65
C PRO A 176 9.41 13.95 -8.58
N ALA A 177 10.22 12.94 -8.25
CA ALA A 177 10.31 11.71 -9.02
C ALA A 177 8.99 10.91 -8.97
N ALA A 178 8.37 10.80 -7.79
CA ALA A 178 7.09 10.15 -7.60
C ALA A 178 5.97 10.88 -8.36
N VAL A 179 5.91 12.20 -8.27
CA VAL A 179 4.93 13.04 -9.00
C VAL A 179 5.09 12.88 -10.51
N THR A 180 6.32 12.80 -11.01
CA THR A 180 6.60 12.57 -12.44
C THR A 180 6.07 11.21 -12.89
N GLN A 181 6.34 10.16 -12.11
CA GLN A 181 5.88 8.80 -12.41
C GLN A 181 4.35 8.70 -12.36
N LEU A 182 3.70 9.27 -11.33
CA LEU A 182 2.24 9.34 -11.21
C LEU A 182 1.61 10.04 -12.41
N ALA A 183 2.17 11.19 -12.83
CA ALA A 183 1.62 11.96 -13.93
C ALA A 183 1.76 11.24 -15.27
N HIS A 184 2.87 10.51 -15.47
CA HIS A 184 3.03 9.64 -16.63
C HIS A 184 2.00 8.51 -16.63
N PHE A 185 1.92 7.75 -15.53
CA PHE A 185 1.00 6.62 -15.39
C PHE A 185 -0.47 6.99 -15.63
N LEU A 186 -0.94 8.10 -15.05
CA LEU A 186 -2.33 8.54 -15.27
C LEU A 186 -2.62 8.92 -16.74
N ARG A 187 -1.62 9.38 -17.49
CA ARG A 187 -1.77 9.75 -18.91
C ARG A 187 -1.65 8.54 -19.83
N THR A 188 -0.67 7.67 -19.58
CA THR A 188 -0.26 6.63 -20.54
C THR A 188 -0.64 5.21 -20.10
N GLY A 189 -0.84 4.97 -18.79
CA GLY A 189 -0.97 3.62 -18.23
C GLY A 189 0.36 2.90 -18.09
N GLU A 190 1.48 3.61 -18.29
CA GLU A 190 2.83 3.06 -18.19
C GLU A 190 3.50 3.48 -16.89
N VAL A 191 4.32 2.60 -16.35
CA VAL A 191 5.27 2.87 -15.27
C VAL A 191 6.63 3.12 -15.91
N ILE A 192 7.27 4.22 -15.51
CA ILE A 192 8.61 4.61 -15.97
C ILE A 192 9.59 4.59 -14.79
N ASP A 193 10.86 4.37 -15.11
CA ASP A 193 11.94 4.45 -14.12
C ASP A 193 12.30 5.92 -13.87
N THR A 194 11.83 6.46 -12.75
CA THR A 194 12.19 7.79 -12.25
C THR A 194 13.32 7.75 -11.23
N CYS A 195 13.81 6.56 -10.88
CA CYS A 195 14.80 6.33 -9.82
C CYS A 195 16.19 5.97 -10.40
N GLY A 196 16.30 5.82 -11.73
CA GLY A 196 17.57 5.64 -12.44
C GLY A 196 18.19 4.27 -12.21
N GLY A 197 17.36 3.22 -12.12
CA GLY A 197 17.79 1.85 -11.83
C GLY A 197 18.17 1.60 -10.36
N MET A 198 17.94 2.58 -9.49
CA MET A 198 18.24 2.53 -8.07
C MET A 198 16.95 2.41 -7.23
N PRO A 199 17.03 1.98 -5.96
CA PRO A 199 15.92 2.14 -5.02
C PRO A 199 15.39 3.58 -5.01
N CYS A 200 14.08 3.72 -4.96
CA CYS A 200 13.45 5.03 -4.96
C CYS A 200 13.54 5.67 -3.56
N THR A 201 13.93 6.94 -3.53
CA THR A 201 14.07 7.73 -2.31
C THR A 201 13.17 8.95 -2.35
N ALA A 202 12.71 9.41 -1.19
CA ALA A 202 11.94 10.65 -1.06
C ALA A 202 12.60 11.57 -0.01
N THR A 203 12.23 12.85 -0.03
CA THR A 203 12.64 13.82 1.00
C THR A 203 11.59 13.88 2.11
N PRO A 204 11.97 13.82 3.40
CA PRO A 204 11.07 14.03 4.54
C PRO A 204 10.41 15.42 4.58
#